data_AF-A0AAP2W8S1-F1
#
_entry.id   AF-A0AAP2W8S1-F1
#
_cell.length_a   1.000
_cell.length_b   1.000
_cell.length_c   1.000
_cell.angle_alpha   90.00
_cell.angle_beta   90.00
_cell.angle_gamma   90.00
#
_symmetry.space_group_name_H-M   'P 1'
#
loop_
_entity.id
_entity.type
_entity.pdbx_description
1 polymer ?
#
loop_
_entity_poly.entity_id
_entity_poly.type
_entity_poly.pdbx_seq_one_letter_code
_entity_poly.pdbx_strand_id
1 'polypeptide(L)' 'MSDFAEEIFSLLGNPNDSLRLSSLVDSFELKGDGGEVPEIIVNVKKDTPPLDVKWIEDTLSDYDMFYKFIIVR' A
#
# COMPACT_ATOMS: atom_id res chain seq x y z
N MET A 1 -5.86 -14.95 -6.29
CA MET A 1 -5.99 -13.60 -5.71
C MET A 1 -4.63 -13.20 -5.12
N SER A 2 -3.62 -13.04 -5.98
CA SER A 2 -2.25 -12.64 -5.59
C SER A 2 -1.68 -11.55 -6.51
N ASP A 3 -2.39 -11.21 -7.58
CA ASP A 3 -1.87 -10.41 -8.69
C ASP A 3 -1.71 -8.93 -8.33
N PHE A 4 -2.56 -8.40 -7.44
CA PHE A 4 -2.57 -6.98 -7.13
C PHE A 4 -1.47 -6.55 -6.13
N ALA A 5 -1.24 -7.34 -5.07
CA ALA A 5 -0.15 -7.05 -4.14
C ALA A 5 1.22 -7.13 -4.83
N GLU A 6 1.39 -8.07 -5.76
CA GLU A 6 2.60 -8.19 -6.58
C GLU A 6 2.81 -6.99 -7.50
N GLU A 7 1.73 -6.40 -8.03
CA GLU A 7 1.79 -5.16 -8.82
C GLU A 7 2.28 -3.98 -7.96
N ILE A 8 1.75 -3.81 -6.76
CA ILE A 8 2.20 -2.76 -5.82
C ILE A 8 3.66 -2.99 -5.41
N PHE A 9 4.05 -4.24 -5.14
CA PHE A 9 5.45 -4.56 -4.81
C PHE A 9 6.41 -4.35 -5.99
N SER A 10 5.94 -4.52 -7.22
CA SER A 10 6.70 -4.24 -8.43
C SER A 10 6.84 -2.74 -8.69
N LEU A 11 5.80 -1.95 -8.37
CA LEU A 11 5.82 -0.48 -8.44
C LEU A 11 6.89 0.14 -7.55
N LEU A 12 7.07 -0.40 -6.34
CA LEU A 12 8.08 0.10 -5.39
C LEU A 12 9.50 0.03 -5.94
N GLY A 13 9.80 -0.91 -6.86
CA GLY A 13 11.10 -1.07 -7.51
C GLY A 13 12.26 -1.48 -6.58
N ASN A 14 12.12 -1.32 -5.26
CA ASN A 14 13.11 -1.64 -4.25
C ASN A 14 12.69 -2.89 -3.47
N PRO A 15 13.45 -3.99 -3.58
CA PRO A 15 13.10 -5.25 -2.92
C PRO A 15 13.08 -5.14 -1.38
N ASN A 16 13.81 -4.21 -0.78
CA ASN A 16 13.77 -4.00 0.67
C ASN A 16 12.44 -3.38 1.13
N ASP A 17 11.92 -2.43 0.36
CA ASP A 17 10.67 -1.74 0.67
C ASP A 17 9.48 -2.68 0.48
N SER A 18 9.47 -3.47 -0.61
CA SER A 18 8.46 -4.51 -0.84
C SER A 18 8.43 -5.56 0.26
N LEU A 19 9.60 -5.99 0.75
CA LEU A 19 9.70 -6.99 1.81
C LEU A 19 9.26 -6.44 3.18
N ARG A 20 9.55 -5.16 3.44
CA ARG A 20 9.06 -4.47 4.63
C ARG A 20 7.56 -4.23 4.58
N LEU A 21 7.02 -3.74 3.46
CA LEU A 21 5.58 -3.54 3.26
C LEU A 21 4.80 -4.85 3.41
N SER A 22 5.25 -5.95 2.79
CA SER A 22 4.59 -7.27 2.96
C SER A 22 4.61 -7.79 4.40
N SER A 23 5.57 -7.37 5.22
CA SER A 23 5.63 -7.74 6.63
C SER A 23 4.68 -6.91 7.51
N LEU A 24 4.38 -5.67 7.11
CA LEU A 24 3.61 -4.69 7.90
C LEU A 24 2.14 -4.58 7.45
N VAL A 25 1.88 -4.80 6.16
CA VAL A 25 0.55 -4.80 5.56
C VAL A 25 -0.05 -6.19 5.70
N ASP A 26 -1.34 -6.21 6.03
CA ASP A 26 -2.15 -7.42 6.13
C ASP A 26 -2.81 -7.72 4.78
N SER A 27 -3.40 -6.70 4.15
CA SER A 27 -4.05 -6.84 2.84
C SER A 27 -4.13 -5.51 2.08
N PHE A 28 -4.24 -5.62 0.75
CA PHE A 28 -4.55 -4.51 -0.15
C PHE A 28 -5.92 -4.75 -0.76
N GLU A 29 -6.80 -3.76 -0.70
CA GLU A 29 -8.11 -3.79 -1.33
C GLU A 29 -8.23 -2.65 -2.34
N LEU A 30 -8.37 -3.00 -3.61
CA LEU A 30 -8.68 -2.02 -4.65
C LEU A 30 -10.15 -1.61 -4.51
N LYS A 31 -10.38 -0.34 -4.19
CA LYS A 31 -11.70 0.27 -4.13
C LYS A 31 -11.88 1.12 -5.38
N GLY A 32 -12.63 0.59 -6.36
CA GLY A 32 -12.83 1.29 -7.61
C GLY A 32 -14.11 0.86 -8.33
N ASP A 33 -15.10 1.74 -8.32
CA ASP A 33 -16.13 1.82 -9.36
C ASP A 33 -16.65 3.28 -9.40
N GLY A 34 -15.95 4.18 -10.11
CA GLY A 34 -16.53 5.49 -10.46
C GLY A 34 -15.68 6.78 -10.42
N GLY A 35 -14.36 6.75 -10.16
CA GLY A 35 -13.50 7.95 -10.11
C GLY A 35 -12.33 7.96 -11.11
N GLU A 36 -11.75 9.15 -11.38
CA GLU A 36 -10.60 9.35 -12.30
C GLU A 36 -9.31 8.64 -11.85
N VAL A 37 -9.16 8.34 -10.56
CA VAL A 37 -8.00 7.62 -10.00
C VAL A 37 -8.48 6.48 -9.09
N PRO A 38 -8.01 5.23 -9.30
CA PRO A 38 -8.34 4.10 -8.45
C PRO A 38 -7.85 4.29 -7.00
N GLU A 39 -8.69 3.97 -6.01
CA GLU A 39 -8.33 4.03 -4.59
C GLU A 39 -7.88 2.66 -4.10
N ILE A 40 -6.80 2.60 -3.32
CA ILE A 40 -6.28 1.38 -2.72
C ILE A 40 -6.35 1.51 -1.22
N ILE A 41 -7.13 0.66 -0.57
CA ILE A 41 -7.11 0.51 0.88
C ILE A 41 -5.95 -0.39 1.25
N VAL A 42 -5.09 0.12 2.13
CA VAL A 42 -3.94 -0.59 2.68
C VAL A 42 -4.24 -0.91 4.14
N ASN A 43 -4.62 -2.16 4.40
CA ASN A 43 -4.87 -2.61 5.76
C ASN A 43 -3.54 -2.96 6.42
N VAL A 44 -3.09 -2.13 7.36
CA VAL A 44 -1.88 -2.39 8.15
C VAL A 44 -2.20 -3.21 9.38
N LYS A 45 -1.26 -4.05 9.79
CA LYS A 45 -1.42 -4.86 11.01
C LYS A 45 -1.62 -3.97 12.23
N LYS A 46 -2.50 -4.40 13.15
CA LYS A 46 -2.85 -3.62 14.35
C LYS A 46 -1.65 -3.34 15.27
N ASP A 47 -0.69 -4.25 15.32
CA ASP A 47 0.55 -4.12 16.09
C ASP A 47 1.62 -3.25 15.41
N THR A 48 1.36 -2.73 14.21
CA THR A 48 2.33 -1.90 13.49
C THR A 48 2.59 -0.59 14.23
N PRO A 49 3.86 -0.26 14.55
CA PRO A 49 4.23 0.99 15.20
C PRO A 49 3.81 2.22 14.39
N PRO A 50 3.48 3.36 15.02
CA PRO A 50 3.12 4.58 14.31
C PRO A 50 4.21 5.07 13.35
N LEU A 51 5.49 4.82 13.67
CA LEU A 51 6.63 5.16 12.83
C LEU A 51 6.62 4.38 11.51
N ASP A 52 6.26 3.10 11.57
CA ASP A 52 6.14 2.23 10.40
C ASP A 52 4.92 2.59 9.56
N VAL A 53 3.78 2.91 10.19
CA VAL A 53 2.59 3.42 9.48
C VAL A 53 2.94 4.68 8.70
N LYS A 54 3.65 5.62 9.34
CA LYS A 54 4.11 6.84 8.67
C LYS A 54 5.04 6.55 7.50
N TRP A 55 5.99 5.62 7.68
CA TRP A 55 6.87 5.21 6.58
C TRP A 55 6.08 4.64 5.39
N ILE A 56 5.03 3.84 5.64
CA ILE A 56 4.17 3.31 4.57
C ILE A 56 3.44 4.46 3.87
N GLU A 57 2.90 5.42 4.63
CA GLU A 57 2.22 6.60 4.08
C GLU A 57 3.16 7.42 3.19
N ASP A 58 4.35 7.79 3.68
CA ASP A 58 5.37 8.51 2.91
C ASP A 58 5.77 7.73 1.63
N THR A 59 6.02 6.42 1.76
CA THR A 59 6.46 5.58 0.63
C THR A 59 5.38 5.43 -0.44
N LEU A 60 4.12 5.26 -0.05
CA LEU A 60 3.01 5.09 -1.00
C LEU A 60 2.54 6.43 -1.59
N SER A 61 2.72 7.53 -0.87
CA SER A 61 2.41 8.88 -1.36
C SER A 61 3.23 9.26 -2.59
N ASP A 62 4.43 8.71 -2.76
CA ASP A 62 5.23 8.89 -3.98
C ASP A 62 4.52 8.33 -5.24
N TYR A 63 3.54 7.44 -5.06
CA TYR A 63 2.78 6.80 -6.13
C TYR A 63 1.33 7.28 -6.24
N ASP A 64 0.94 8.35 -5.52
CA ASP A 64 -0.42 8.93 -5.56
C ASP A 64 -0.85 9.37 -6.97
N MET A 65 0.12 9.55 -7.88
CA MET A 65 -0.15 9.86 -9.30
C MET A 65 -0.81 8.70 -10.07
N PHE A 66 -0.69 7.47 -9.58
CA PHE A 66 -1.28 6.28 -10.21
C PHE A 66 -2.46 5.73 -9.41
N TYR A 67 -2.33 5.72 -8.09
CA TYR A 67 -3.29 5.13 -7.18
C TYR A 67 -3.40 5.97 -5.92
N LYS A 68 -4.61 6.20 -5.44
CA LYS A 68 -4.82 6.90 -4.18
C LYS A 68 -4.80 5.91 -3.01
N PHE A 69 -3.76 5.95 -2.19
CA PHE A 69 -3.59 5.00 -1.08
C PHE A 69 -4.29 5.50 0.20
N ILE A 70 -5.11 4.64 0.81
CA ILE A 70 -5.83 4.91 2.05
C ILE A 70 -5.34 3.90 3.09
N ILE A 71 -4.57 4.37 4.07
CA ILE A 71 -4.04 3.51 5.12
C ILE A 71 -5.06 3.34 6.25
N VAL A 72 -5.39 2.08 6.56
CA VAL A 72 -6.36 1.71 7.59
C VAL A 72 -5.70 0.76 8.59
N ARG A 73 -5.86 1.03 9.89
CA ARG A 73 -5.31 0.24 11.01
C ARG A 73 -6.41 -0.42 11.83
#